data_AF-A0A961HRB5-F1
#
_entry.id   AF-A0A961HRB5-F1
#
_cell.length_a   1.000
_cell.length_b   1.000
_cell.length_c   1.000
_cell.angle_alpha   90.00
_cell.angle_beta   90.00
_cell.angle_gamma   90.00
#
_symmetry.space_group_name_H-M   'P 1'
#
loop_
_entity.id
_entity.type
_entity.pdbx_description
1 polymer ?
#
loop_
_entity_poly.entity_id
_entity_poly.type
_entity_poly.pdbx_seq_one_letter_code
_entity_poly.pdbx_strand_id
1 'polypeptide(L)'
;MHRKRSARKANGKTGSKIDFTIGDGATAPKKPAEPRPPRQEPTKEAGIRKAARLILALGPDQAADVLRELSETEVQKIALEITRIPALSAEERQSILHSFHSELEEPTISGREGLKEILNRSLGEEKAREFLDRLEERDARKDYEFLEAIDPPLLASALVQEHPQIAAVTLSQIRPQVAASVFKNLEEQFRLDVALRIAQTTRIHPDAIARVGKVLREKFEKRKEEIYAVTGGAETLAGILNHMDRGLEETLLTELQDKDPDLMQNVRERLYTFEELLNLHPKEMRLLLSRVDDDMMLASALRGAGEEMRRHFFNALSQNRAADVMDEIDNRGPISVREINEARSYILNVARRMDEEGRIIIKKEKDDYI
;
A
#
# COMPACT_ATOMS: atom_id res chain seq x y z
N MET A 1 30.34 -70.71 -29.43
CA MET A 1 29.21 -70.57 -30.37
C MET A 1 28.71 -69.13 -30.31
N HIS A 2 29.27 -68.16 -31.03
CA HIS A 2 28.89 -67.76 -32.40
C HIS A 2 27.37 -67.69 -32.66
N ARG A 3 26.80 -66.47 -32.57
CA ARG A 3 26.21 -65.76 -33.73
C ARG A 3 25.80 -64.32 -33.38
N LYS A 4 26.56 -63.36 -33.92
CA LYS A 4 26.11 -62.00 -34.28
C LYS A 4 25.13 -62.08 -35.46
N ARG A 5 24.17 -61.14 -35.53
CA ARG A 5 23.74 -60.36 -36.73
C ARG A 5 22.49 -59.53 -36.36
N SER A 6 22.57 -58.19 -36.36
CA SER A 6 22.43 -57.27 -37.52
C SER A 6 20.95 -56.93 -37.75
N ALA A 7 20.43 -55.78 -37.29
CA ALA A 7 20.51 -54.44 -37.91
C ALA A 7 19.79 -54.32 -39.27
N ARG A 8 18.64 -53.61 -39.31
CA ARG A 8 18.35 -52.43 -40.18
C ARG A 8 16.86 -52.14 -40.37
N LYS A 9 16.56 -50.82 -40.30
CA LYS A 9 15.64 -50.00 -41.15
C LYS A 9 14.14 -50.32 -41.10
N ALA A 10 13.20 -49.38 -41.25
CA ALA A 10 13.19 -47.93 -41.39
C ALA A 10 11.72 -47.44 -41.29
N ASN A 11 11.57 -46.13 -41.05
CA ASN A 11 10.49 -45.25 -41.50
C ASN A 11 9.03 -45.54 -41.11
N GLY A 12 8.49 -44.60 -40.34
CA GLY A 12 7.06 -44.36 -40.18
C GLY A 12 6.82 -43.01 -39.51
N LYS A 13 7.04 -41.92 -40.24
CA LYS A 13 6.70 -40.55 -39.82
C LYS A 13 5.18 -40.42 -39.81
N THR A 14 4.61 -39.96 -38.71
CA THR A 14 3.36 -39.19 -38.70
C THR A 14 3.54 -38.04 -37.73
N GLY A 15 3.86 -36.89 -38.29
CA GLY A 15 3.91 -35.63 -37.56
C GLY A 15 2.50 -35.09 -37.35
N SER A 16 2.21 -34.68 -36.12
CA SER A 16 1.22 -33.66 -35.85
C SER A 16 1.99 -32.39 -35.50
N LYS A 17 2.19 -31.53 -36.51
CA LYS A 17 2.68 -30.16 -36.32
C LYS A 17 1.60 -29.39 -35.56
N ILE A 18 1.94 -28.84 -34.41
CA ILE A 18 1.19 -27.74 -33.81
C ILE A 18 1.93 -26.48 -34.25
N ASP A 19 1.41 -25.83 -35.29
CA ASP A 19 1.89 -24.53 -35.75
C ASP A 19 1.41 -23.47 -34.76
N PHE A 20 2.34 -22.90 -33.98
CA PHE A 20 2.14 -21.62 -33.29
C PHE A 20 2.60 -20.51 -34.24
N THR A 21 1.70 -20.05 -35.11
CA THR A 21 1.87 -18.78 -35.80
C THR A 21 1.45 -17.66 -34.86
N ILE A 22 2.44 -16.89 -34.38
CA ILE A 22 2.23 -15.58 -33.77
C ILE A 22 1.80 -14.65 -34.91
N GLY A 23 0.51 -14.35 -34.97
CA GLY A 23 -0.05 -13.34 -35.87
C GLY A 23 0.04 -11.97 -35.22
N ASP A 24 0.78 -11.07 -35.85
CA ASP A 24 0.75 -9.63 -35.59
C ASP A 24 -0.67 -9.08 -35.75
N GLY A 25 -1.32 -8.81 -34.62
CA GLY A 25 -2.59 -8.10 -34.54
C GLY A 25 -2.35 -6.68 -34.07
N ALA A 26 -2.30 -5.74 -35.02
CA ALA A 26 -2.18 -4.31 -34.78
C ALA A 26 -3.15 -3.81 -33.69
N THR A 27 -2.59 -3.13 -32.69
CA THR A 27 -3.31 -2.43 -31.64
C THR A 27 -4.03 -1.20 -32.21
N ALA A 28 -5.33 -1.35 -32.49
CA ALA A 28 -6.20 -0.21 -32.73
C ALA A 28 -6.38 0.60 -31.41
N PRO A 29 -6.34 1.95 -31.44
CA PRO A 29 -6.47 2.75 -30.24
C PRO A 29 -7.90 2.68 -29.68
N LYS A 30 -8.03 2.33 -28.40
CA LYS A 30 -9.29 2.39 -27.66
C LYS A 30 -9.78 3.85 -27.62
N LYS A 31 -10.95 4.12 -28.20
CA LYS A 31 -11.68 5.38 -28.01
C LYS A 31 -11.99 5.58 -26.51
N PRO A 32 -11.89 6.82 -25.97
CA PRO A 32 -12.33 7.13 -24.62
C PRO A 32 -13.82 6.80 -24.45
N ALA A 33 -14.16 6.12 -23.37
CA ALA A 33 -15.55 5.84 -23.00
C ALA A 33 -16.30 7.15 -22.74
N GLU A 34 -17.40 7.37 -23.44
CA GLU A 34 -18.31 8.49 -23.18
C GLU A 34 -18.92 8.35 -21.77
N PRO A 35 -19.09 9.47 -21.03
CA PRO A 35 -19.73 9.46 -19.73
C PRO A 35 -21.19 8.99 -19.85
N ARG A 36 -21.59 8.02 -19.03
CA ARG A 36 -22.97 7.51 -18.97
C ARG A 36 -23.93 8.67 -18.64
N PRO A 37 -25.08 8.78 -19.31
CA PRO A 37 -26.06 9.82 -19.01
C PRO A 37 -26.62 9.64 -17.58
N PRO A 38 -27.01 10.73 -16.91
CA PRO A 38 -27.57 10.69 -15.57
C PRO A 38 -28.86 9.88 -15.53
N ARG A 39 -29.04 9.05 -14.49
CA ARG A 39 -30.26 8.28 -14.24
C ARG A 39 -31.45 9.24 -14.11
N GLN A 40 -32.35 9.22 -15.09
CA GLN A 40 -33.62 9.94 -15.02
C GLN A 40 -34.55 9.22 -14.05
N GLU A 41 -35.15 9.94 -13.10
CA GLU A 41 -36.17 9.38 -12.22
C GLU A 41 -37.36 8.87 -13.06
N PRO A 42 -37.78 7.61 -12.92
CA PRO A 42 -38.87 7.08 -13.72
C PRO A 42 -40.17 7.78 -13.33
N THR A 43 -40.80 8.46 -14.29
CA THR A 43 -42.15 9.00 -14.13
C THR A 43 -43.11 7.87 -13.72
N LYS A 44 -44.17 8.16 -12.95
CA LYS A 44 -45.17 7.14 -12.55
C LYS A 44 -45.72 6.35 -13.75
N GLU A 45 -45.83 7.00 -14.90
CA GLU A 45 -46.23 6.39 -16.18
C GLU A 45 -45.19 5.38 -16.72
N ALA A 46 -43.90 5.62 -16.52
CA ALA A 46 -42.84 4.66 -16.84
C ALA A 46 -42.89 3.41 -15.94
N GLY A 47 -43.28 3.57 -14.67
CA GLY A 47 -43.44 2.46 -13.72
C GLY A 47 -44.58 1.50 -14.09
N ILE A 48 -45.75 2.04 -14.47
CA ILE A 48 -46.91 1.22 -14.87
C ILE A 48 -46.60 0.44 -16.15
N ARG A 49 -45.94 1.07 -17.12
CA ARG A 49 -45.51 0.39 -18.35
C ARG A 49 -44.48 -0.71 -18.09
N LYS A 50 -43.55 -0.49 -17.16
CA LYS A 50 -42.56 -1.50 -16.75
C LYS A 50 -43.24 -2.70 -16.07
N ALA A 51 -44.20 -2.45 -15.19
CA ALA A 51 -45.01 -3.50 -14.56
C ALA A 51 -45.81 -4.31 -15.60
N ALA A 52 -46.46 -3.65 -16.56
CA ALA A 52 -47.19 -4.33 -17.63
C ALA A 52 -46.30 -5.25 -18.49
N ARG A 53 -45.08 -4.81 -18.82
CA ARG A 53 -44.10 -5.65 -19.54
C ARG A 53 -43.61 -6.83 -18.71
N LEU A 54 -43.44 -6.66 -17.40
CA LEU A 54 -43.04 -7.74 -16.49
C LEU A 54 -44.16 -8.78 -16.34
N ILE A 55 -45.40 -8.35 -16.14
CA ILE A 55 -46.58 -9.23 -16.06
C ILE A 55 -46.71 -10.08 -17.33
N LEU A 56 -46.49 -9.49 -18.52
CA LEU A 56 -46.45 -10.23 -19.78
C LEU A 56 -45.28 -11.22 -19.86
N ALA A 57 -44.10 -10.86 -19.33
CA ALA A 57 -42.92 -11.71 -19.36
C ALA A 57 -43.01 -12.93 -18.43
N LEU A 58 -43.74 -12.82 -17.31
CA LEU A 58 -43.98 -13.89 -16.34
C LEU A 58 -44.86 -15.02 -16.90
N GLY A 59 -45.75 -14.71 -17.83
CA GLY A 59 -46.71 -15.66 -18.38
C GLY A 59 -47.98 -15.79 -17.53
N PRO A 60 -49.04 -16.43 -18.06
CA PRO A 60 -50.40 -16.33 -17.55
C PRO A 60 -50.57 -16.84 -16.11
N ASP A 61 -49.93 -17.96 -15.75
CA ASP A 61 -50.10 -18.57 -14.43
C ASP A 61 -49.50 -17.68 -13.32
N GLN A 62 -48.24 -17.25 -13.51
CA GLN A 62 -47.51 -16.42 -12.55
C GLN A 62 -48.04 -14.98 -12.51
N ALA A 63 -48.46 -14.45 -13.66
CA ALA A 63 -49.14 -13.15 -13.74
C ALA A 63 -50.43 -13.12 -12.93
N ALA A 64 -51.22 -14.21 -12.95
CA ALA A 64 -52.48 -14.28 -12.23
C ALA A 64 -52.28 -14.20 -10.71
N ASP A 65 -51.25 -14.85 -10.17
CA ASP A 65 -50.92 -14.79 -8.75
C ASP A 65 -50.52 -13.37 -8.33
N VAL A 66 -49.72 -12.67 -9.14
CA VAL A 66 -49.32 -11.28 -8.86
C VAL A 66 -50.51 -10.32 -8.96
N LEU A 67 -51.38 -10.47 -9.95
CA LEU A 67 -52.54 -9.58 -10.14
C LEU A 67 -53.58 -9.72 -9.03
N ARG A 68 -53.67 -10.87 -8.33
CA ARG A 68 -54.57 -11.05 -7.18
C ARG A 68 -54.20 -10.20 -5.97
N GLU A 69 -52.93 -9.85 -5.83
CA GLU A 69 -52.42 -9.04 -4.71
C GLU A 69 -52.54 -7.52 -4.97
N LEU A 70 -53.03 -7.11 -6.15
CA LEU A 70 -53.17 -5.71 -6.53
C LEU A 70 -54.62 -5.22 -6.41
N SER A 71 -54.80 -3.92 -6.19
CA SER A 71 -56.14 -3.32 -6.17
C SER A 71 -56.77 -3.31 -7.57
N GLU A 72 -58.11 -3.28 -7.64
CA GLU A 72 -58.86 -3.23 -8.90
C GLU A 72 -58.42 -2.05 -9.79
N THR A 73 -58.11 -0.90 -9.18
CA THR A 73 -57.63 0.29 -9.90
C THR A 73 -56.23 0.12 -10.50
N GLU A 74 -55.36 -0.68 -9.88
CA GLU A 74 -54.01 -0.96 -10.37
C GLU A 74 -54.04 -2.01 -11.48
N VAL A 75 -54.86 -3.06 -11.30
CA VAL A 75 -55.11 -4.07 -12.32
C VAL A 75 -55.64 -3.42 -13.59
N GLN A 76 -56.60 -2.49 -13.49
CA GLN A 76 -57.14 -1.78 -14.65
C GLN A 76 -56.08 -0.96 -15.41
N LYS A 77 -55.20 -0.26 -14.68
CA LYS A 77 -54.10 0.53 -15.27
C LYS A 77 -53.07 -0.36 -15.97
N ILE A 78 -52.70 -1.47 -15.34
CA ILE A 78 -51.75 -2.45 -15.90
C ILE A 78 -52.36 -3.14 -17.12
N ALA A 79 -53.62 -3.56 -17.05
CA ALA A 79 -54.33 -4.20 -18.16
C ALA A 79 -54.42 -3.30 -19.39
N LEU A 80 -54.72 -2.00 -19.20
CA LEU A 80 -54.76 -1.04 -20.30
C LEU A 80 -53.39 -0.90 -20.98
N GLU A 81 -52.30 -0.83 -20.21
CA GLU A 81 -50.96 -0.78 -20.78
C GLU A 81 -50.54 -2.10 -21.45
N ILE A 82 -50.98 -3.26 -20.94
CA ILE A 82 -50.76 -4.56 -21.58
C ILE A 82 -51.34 -4.59 -23.01
N THR A 83 -52.53 -4.02 -23.23
CA THR A 83 -53.13 -3.97 -24.59
C THR A 83 -52.32 -3.16 -25.60
N ARG A 84 -51.45 -2.27 -25.12
CA ARG A 84 -50.61 -1.38 -25.95
C ARG A 84 -49.23 -1.97 -26.21
N ILE A 85 -48.87 -3.08 -25.57
CA ILE A 85 -47.57 -3.71 -25.71
C ILE A 85 -47.62 -4.78 -26.82
N PRO A 86 -46.73 -4.72 -27.84
CA PRO A 86 -46.64 -5.76 -28.85
C PRO A 86 -46.12 -7.08 -28.25
N ALA A 87 -46.33 -8.18 -28.97
CA ALA A 87 -45.84 -9.49 -28.54
C ALA A 87 -44.33 -9.46 -28.27
N LEU A 88 -43.93 -9.92 -27.08
CA LEU A 88 -42.53 -9.95 -26.67
C LEU A 88 -41.82 -11.13 -27.33
N SER A 89 -40.65 -10.88 -27.91
CA SER A 89 -39.75 -11.95 -28.35
C SER A 89 -39.18 -12.74 -27.16
N ALA A 90 -38.67 -13.94 -27.41
CA ALA A 90 -38.02 -14.75 -26.37
C ALA A 90 -36.82 -14.04 -25.74
N GLU A 91 -36.04 -13.30 -26.54
CA GLU A 91 -34.90 -12.51 -26.08
C GLU A 91 -35.33 -11.32 -25.21
N GLU A 92 -36.37 -10.59 -25.61
CA GLU A 92 -36.92 -9.48 -24.81
C GLU A 92 -37.51 -9.98 -23.49
N ARG A 93 -38.24 -11.11 -23.52
CA ARG A 93 -38.77 -11.74 -22.31
C ARG A 93 -37.64 -12.07 -21.33
N GLN A 94 -36.57 -12.71 -21.82
CA GLN A 94 -35.41 -13.06 -21.00
C GLN A 94 -34.72 -11.81 -20.44
N SER A 95 -34.56 -10.76 -21.25
CA SER A 95 -33.96 -9.49 -20.83
C SER A 95 -34.78 -8.79 -19.75
N ILE A 96 -36.12 -8.81 -19.84
CA ILE A 96 -37.01 -8.19 -18.84
C ILE A 96 -36.91 -8.94 -17.50
N LEU A 97 -36.96 -10.27 -17.52
CA LEU A 97 -36.85 -11.08 -16.29
C LEU A 97 -35.47 -10.93 -15.64
N HIS A 98 -34.40 -10.91 -16.45
CA HIS A 98 -33.05 -10.68 -15.95
C HIS A 98 -32.89 -9.29 -15.33
N SER A 99 -33.40 -8.24 -15.99
CA SER A 99 -33.37 -6.87 -15.46
C SER A 99 -34.12 -6.77 -14.14
N PHE A 100 -35.29 -7.42 -14.03
CA PHE A 100 -36.07 -7.44 -12.80
C PHE A 100 -35.34 -8.20 -11.68
N HIS A 101 -34.77 -9.37 -11.97
CA HIS A 101 -33.96 -10.12 -11.01
C HIS A 101 -32.77 -9.31 -10.52
N SER A 102 -32.05 -8.61 -11.42
CA SER A 102 -30.92 -7.75 -11.04
C SER A 102 -31.32 -6.51 -10.23
N GLU A 103 -32.58 -6.08 -10.32
CA GLU A 103 -33.12 -4.98 -9.51
C GLU A 103 -33.66 -5.45 -8.15
N LEU A 104 -33.95 -6.75 -8.00
CA LEU A 104 -34.31 -7.37 -6.72
C LEU A 104 -33.08 -7.67 -5.84
N GLU A 105 -31.88 -7.76 -6.41
CA GLU A 105 -30.66 -8.02 -5.65
C GLU A 105 -30.13 -6.76 -4.95
N GLU A 106 -30.68 -6.47 -3.76
CA GLU A 106 -29.92 -6.19 -2.53
C GLU A 106 -30.76 -6.69 -1.32
N PRO A 107 -30.22 -7.48 -0.35
CA PRO A 107 -28.82 -7.76 -0.05
C PRO A 107 -28.36 -9.16 -0.49
N THR A 108 -27.08 -9.24 -0.82
CA THR A 108 -26.25 -10.44 -0.91
C THR A 108 -26.63 -11.46 0.17
N ILE A 109 -27.15 -12.63 -0.20
CA ILE A 109 -26.99 -13.82 0.65
C ILE A 109 -25.48 -13.95 0.83
N SER A 110 -24.98 -13.63 2.01
CA SER A 110 -23.56 -13.78 2.29
C SER A 110 -23.19 -15.22 1.96
N GLY A 111 -22.06 -15.45 1.27
CA GLY A 111 -21.61 -16.81 0.97
C GLY A 111 -21.60 -17.71 2.21
N ARG A 112 -21.53 -17.12 3.41
CA ARG A 112 -21.68 -17.75 4.71
C ARG A 112 -23.09 -18.30 4.99
N GLU A 113 -24.15 -17.53 4.72
CA GLU A 113 -25.54 -17.98 4.92
C GLU A 113 -25.91 -19.05 3.89
N GLY A 114 -25.51 -18.86 2.63
CA GLY A 114 -25.68 -19.85 1.58
C GLY A 114 -24.95 -21.16 1.90
N LEU A 115 -23.69 -21.10 2.34
CA LEU A 115 -22.93 -22.28 2.75
C LEU A 115 -23.55 -22.97 3.96
N LYS A 116 -24.01 -22.22 4.97
CA LYS A 116 -24.68 -22.77 6.15
C LYS A 116 -25.94 -23.55 5.77
N GLU A 117 -26.74 -23.02 4.86
CA GLU A 117 -27.95 -23.69 4.40
C GLU A 117 -27.65 -24.94 3.56
N ILE A 118 -26.64 -24.87 2.68
CA ILE A 118 -26.16 -26.03 1.90
C ILE A 118 -25.67 -27.15 2.84
N LEU A 119 -24.84 -26.81 3.84
CA LEU A 119 -24.29 -27.78 4.78
C LEU A 119 -25.37 -28.37 5.70
N ASN A 120 -26.30 -27.55 6.20
CA ASN A 120 -27.42 -28.02 7.02
C ASN A 120 -28.28 -29.04 6.27
N ARG A 121 -28.59 -28.76 5.00
CA ARG A 121 -29.41 -29.66 4.16
C ARG A 121 -28.67 -30.93 3.75
N SER A 122 -27.34 -30.89 3.64
CA SER A 122 -26.53 -32.02 3.15
C SER A 122 -26.00 -32.94 4.25
N LEU A 123 -25.66 -32.39 5.42
CA LEU A 123 -24.94 -33.10 6.48
C LEU A 123 -25.70 -33.17 7.82
N GLY A 124 -26.81 -32.43 7.94
CA GLY A 124 -27.52 -32.25 9.21
C GLY A 124 -26.91 -31.14 10.09
N GLU A 125 -27.74 -30.57 10.96
CA GLU A 125 -27.43 -29.33 11.68
C GLU A 125 -26.20 -29.43 12.61
N GLU A 126 -26.01 -30.57 13.27
CA GLU A 126 -24.91 -30.79 14.22
C GLU A 126 -23.55 -30.86 13.51
N LYS A 127 -23.45 -31.65 12.42
CA LYS A 127 -22.22 -31.78 11.63
C LYS A 127 -21.90 -30.53 10.83
N ALA A 128 -22.93 -29.83 10.34
CA ALA A 128 -22.77 -28.55 9.66
C ALA A 128 -22.19 -27.49 10.61
N ARG A 129 -22.70 -27.42 11.85
CA ARG A 129 -22.16 -26.54 12.89
C ARG A 129 -20.69 -26.87 13.20
N GLU A 130 -20.35 -28.13 13.46
CA GLU A 130 -18.96 -28.54 13.73
C GLU A 130 -18.01 -28.24 12.55
N PHE A 131 -18.49 -28.35 11.31
CA PHE A 131 -17.71 -28.01 10.12
C PHE A 131 -17.48 -26.50 9.99
N LEU A 132 -18.52 -25.70 10.21
CA LEU A 132 -18.44 -24.24 10.19
C LEU A 132 -17.52 -23.72 11.31
N ASP A 133 -17.66 -24.25 12.53
CA ASP A 133 -16.82 -23.87 13.67
C ASP A 133 -15.33 -24.12 13.38
N ARG A 134 -14.99 -25.29 12.80
CA ARG A 134 -13.60 -25.60 12.40
C ARG A 134 -13.07 -24.72 11.27
N LEU A 135 -13.94 -24.33 10.32
CA LEU A 135 -13.57 -23.43 9.24
C LEU A 135 -13.28 -22.02 9.78
N GLU A 136 -14.13 -21.55 10.70
CA GLU A 136 -13.97 -20.25 11.37
C GLU A 136 -12.70 -20.20 12.24
N GLU A 137 -12.40 -21.26 13.00
CA GLU A 137 -11.14 -21.36 13.75
C GLU A 137 -9.91 -21.29 12.83
N ARG A 138 -9.98 -21.91 11.65
CA ARG A 138 -8.87 -21.89 10.68
C ARG A 138 -8.67 -20.51 10.07
N ASP A 139 -9.74 -19.82 9.70
CA ASP A 139 -9.65 -18.47 9.14
C ASP A 139 -9.24 -17.45 10.20
N ALA A 140 -9.72 -17.57 11.44
CA ALA A 140 -9.25 -16.75 12.56
C ALA A 140 -7.74 -16.90 12.79
N ARG A 141 -7.17 -18.11 12.70
CA ARG A 141 -5.71 -18.28 12.82
C ARG A 141 -4.91 -17.61 11.70
N LYS A 142 -5.42 -17.62 10.45
CA LYS A 142 -4.75 -16.91 9.34
C LYS A 142 -4.66 -15.40 9.58
N ASP A 143 -5.70 -14.82 10.18
CA ASP A 143 -5.71 -13.39 10.47
C ASP A 143 -4.62 -12.97 11.47
N TYR A 144 -4.09 -13.91 12.27
CA TYR A 144 -3.03 -13.70 13.26
C TYR A 144 -1.67 -14.25 12.82
N GLU A 145 -1.57 -14.93 11.68
CA GLU A 145 -0.34 -15.55 11.17
C GLU A 145 0.80 -14.53 11.01
N PHE A 146 0.48 -13.29 10.67
CA PHE A 146 1.47 -12.21 10.53
C PHE A 146 2.23 -11.91 11.83
N LEU A 147 1.62 -12.15 12.99
CA LEU A 147 2.25 -11.94 14.31
C LEU A 147 3.36 -12.95 14.57
N GLU A 148 3.31 -14.12 13.93
CA GLU A 148 4.33 -15.15 14.09
C GLU A 148 5.64 -14.82 13.38
N ALA A 149 5.60 -13.88 12.42
CA ALA A 149 6.78 -13.36 11.76
C ALA A 149 7.45 -12.21 12.55
N ILE A 150 6.82 -11.74 13.63
CA ILE A 150 7.33 -10.63 14.46
C ILE A 150 8.25 -11.19 15.54
N ASP A 151 9.36 -10.49 15.78
CA ASP A 151 10.30 -10.84 16.84
C ASP A 151 9.61 -10.83 18.24
N PRO A 152 9.70 -11.90 19.06
CA PRO A 152 8.96 -12.00 20.31
C PRO A 152 9.13 -10.85 21.32
N PRO A 153 10.33 -10.23 21.51
CA PRO A 153 10.47 -9.05 22.36
C PRO A 153 9.68 -7.85 21.83
N LEU A 154 9.64 -7.69 20.50
CA LEU A 154 8.90 -6.60 19.87
C LEU A 154 7.39 -6.79 20.03
N LEU A 155 6.91 -8.01 19.77
CA LEU A 155 5.51 -8.37 20.00
C LEU A 155 5.12 -8.20 21.47
N ALA A 156 5.98 -8.56 22.43
CA ALA A 156 5.75 -8.34 23.85
C ALA A 156 5.59 -6.85 24.20
N SER A 157 6.51 -5.99 23.73
CA SER A 157 6.45 -4.54 24.01
C SER A 157 5.20 -3.86 23.42
N ALA A 158 4.68 -4.37 22.30
CA ALA A 158 3.42 -3.92 21.74
C ALA A 158 2.22 -4.39 22.56
N LEU A 159 2.20 -5.66 22.99
CA LEU A 159 1.09 -6.22 23.76
C LEU A 159 0.95 -5.62 25.17
N VAL A 160 2.03 -5.18 25.80
CA VAL A 160 1.99 -4.50 27.11
C VAL A 160 1.19 -3.19 27.07
N GLN A 161 1.09 -2.55 25.90
CA GLN A 161 0.28 -1.34 25.72
C GLN A 161 -1.21 -1.63 25.52
N GLU A 162 -1.60 -2.90 25.38
CA GLU A 162 -2.98 -3.31 25.20
C GLU A 162 -3.57 -3.84 26.52
N HIS A 163 -4.91 -3.86 26.61
CA HIS A 163 -5.58 -4.45 27.77
C HIS A 163 -5.23 -5.96 27.88
N PRO A 164 -5.00 -6.53 29.09
CA PRO A 164 -4.58 -7.93 29.26
C PRO A 164 -5.49 -8.95 28.56
N GLN A 165 -6.78 -8.64 28.39
CA GLN A 165 -7.71 -9.48 27.61
C GLN A 165 -7.33 -9.55 26.12
N ILE A 166 -6.91 -8.44 25.51
CA ILE A 166 -6.50 -8.39 24.11
C ILE A 166 -5.23 -9.22 23.92
N ALA A 167 -4.24 -9.07 24.81
CA ALA A 167 -3.05 -9.90 24.81
C ALA A 167 -3.38 -11.40 24.97
N ALA A 168 -4.31 -11.75 25.87
CA ALA A 168 -4.76 -13.12 26.06
C ALA A 168 -5.39 -13.71 24.78
N VAL A 169 -6.28 -12.96 24.13
CA VAL A 169 -6.89 -13.38 22.84
C VAL A 169 -5.81 -13.58 21.80
N THR A 170 -4.92 -12.60 21.65
CA THR A 170 -3.86 -12.61 20.64
C THR A 170 -2.93 -13.81 20.78
N LEU A 171 -2.43 -14.05 21.98
CA LEU A 171 -1.54 -15.17 22.27
C LEU A 171 -2.23 -16.53 22.14
N SER A 172 -3.55 -16.58 22.26
CA SER A 172 -4.34 -17.79 22.03
C SER A 172 -4.56 -18.12 20.55
N GLN A 173 -4.36 -17.15 19.64
CA GLN A 173 -4.55 -17.35 18.20
C GLN A 173 -3.27 -17.71 17.43
N ILE A 174 -2.09 -17.59 18.06
CA ILE A 174 -0.78 -17.92 17.45
C ILE A 174 -0.24 -19.27 17.95
N ARG A 175 0.79 -19.79 17.27
CA ARG A 175 1.45 -21.04 17.67
C ARG A 175 1.96 -20.99 19.13
N PRO A 176 1.72 -22.05 19.94
CA PRO A 176 2.13 -22.10 21.34
C PRO A 176 3.62 -21.82 21.57
N GLN A 177 4.49 -22.23 20.65
CA GLN A 177 5.94 -22.00 20.74
C GLN A 177 6.29 -20.51 20.63
N VAL A 178 5.60 -19.78 19.76
CA VAL A 178 5.77 -18.33 19.60
C VAL A 178 5.19 -17.62 20.81
N ALA A 179 3.97 -17.98 21.22
CA ALA A 179 3.34 -17.42 22.42
C ALA A 179 4.23 -17.58 23.67
N ALA A 180 4.81 -18.77 23.89
CA ALA A 180 5.74 -19.00 24.99
C ALA A 180 6.98 -18.10 24.94
N SER A 181 7.49 -17.81 23.75
CA SER A 181 8.62 -16.90 23.55
C SER A 181 8.24 -15.44 23.87
N VAL A 182 7.03 -15.03 23.51
CA VAL A 182 6.49 -13.70 23.88
C VAL A 182 6.30 -13.60 25.39
N PHE A 183 5.73 -14.62 26.02
CA PHE A 183 5.51 -14.69 27.47
C PHE A 183 6.80 -14.43 28.28
N LYS A 184 7.95 -14.92 27.82
CA LYS A 184 9.25 -14.68 28.47
C LYS A 184 9.66 -13.20 28.54
N ASN A 185 9.16 -12.39 27.61
CA ASN A 185 9.49 -10.98 27.47
C ASN A 185 8.46 -10.03 28.13
N LEU A 186 7.35 -10.56 28.67
CA LEU A 186 6.34 -9.75 29.37
C LEU A 186 6.73 -9.49 30.84
N GLU A 187 6.36 -8.34 31.40
CA GLU A 187 6.54 -8.05 32.82
C GLU A 187 5.73 -9.01 33.71
N GLU A 188 6.25 -9.33 34.90
CA GLU A 188 5.73 -10.42 35.76
C GLU A 188 4.24 -10.28 36.10
N GLN A 189 3.79 -9.07 36.47
CA GLN A 189 2.39 -8.81 36.82
C GLN A 189 1.46 -8.95 35.61
N PHE A 190 1.81 -8.32 34.49
CA PHE A 190 1.02 -8.40 33.25
C PHE A 190 0.97 -9.83 32.71
N ARG A 191 2.11 -10.54 32.78
CA ARG A 191 2.23 -11.94 32.36
C ARG A 191 1.27 -12.84 33.13
N LEU A 192 1.17 -12.66 34.46
CA LEU A 192 0.26 -13.43 35.30
C LEU A 192 -1.21 -13.17 34.94
N ASP A 193 -1.58 -11.90 34.77
CA ASP A 193 -2.95 -11.51 34.39
C ASP A 193 -3.35 -12.10 33.03
N VAL A 194 -2.45 -12.05 32.05
CA VAL A 194 -2.69 -12.64 30.72
C VAL A 194 -2.83 -14.15 30.82
N ALA A 195 -1.97 -14.84 31.60
CA ALA A 195 -2.05 -16.28 31.80
C ALA A 195 -3.39 -16.71 32.45
N LEU A 196 -3.83 -16.00 33.48
CA LEU A 196 -5.12 -16.25 34.14
C LEU A 196 -6.28 -16.09 33.16
N ARG A 197 -6.27 -15.05 32.32
CA ARG A 197 -7.30 -14.83 31.31
C ARG A 197 -7.32 -15.93 30.25
N ILE A 198 -6.16 -16.37 29.75
CA ILE A 198 -6.10 -17.49 28.81
C ILE A 198 -6.71 -18.76 29.45
N ALA A 199 -6.37 -19.04 30.70
CA ALA A 199 -6.88 -20.22 31.40
C ALA A 199 -8.38 -20.17 31.71
N GLN A 200 -8.93 -18.98 31.99
CA GLN A 200 -10.33 -18.80 32.41
C GLN A 200 -11.29 -18.51 31.25
N THR A 201 -10.80 -18.07 30.08
CA THR A 201 -11.67 -17.65 29.00
C THR A 201 -12.33 -18.85 28.33
N THR A 202 -13.63 -19.02 28.56
CA THR A 202 -14.39 -20.19 28.06
C THR A 202 -14.93 -20.01 26.64
N ARG A 203 -15.45 -18.82 26.30
CA ARG A 203 -16.02 -18.52 24.97
C ARG A 203 -15.89 -17.04 24.63
N ILE A 204 -15.40 -16.75 23.44
CA ILE A 204 -15.38 -15.41 22.84
C ILE A 204 -16.09 -15.48 21.49
N HIS A 205 -16.92 -14.49 21.18
CA HIS A 205 -17.59 -14.44 19.89
C HIS A 205 -16.56 -14.33 18.75
N PRO A 206 -16.66 -15.14 17.68
CA PRO A 206 -15.72 -15.10 16.54
C PRO A 206 -15.51 -13.70 15.97
N ASP A 207 -16.59 -12.92 15.79
CA ASP A 207 -16.48 -11.54 15.32
C ASP A 207 -15.61 -10.64 16.21
N ALA A 208 -15.59 -10.88 17.53
CA ALA A 208 -14.73 -10.11 18.43
C ALA A 208 -13.26 -10.49 18.23
N ILE A 209 -12.96 -11.78 18.02
CA ILE A 209 -11.61 -12.27 17.70
C ILE A 209 -11.15 -11.67 16.36
N ALA A 210 -11.99 -11.69 15.33
CA ALA A 210 -11.68 -11.12 14.03
C ALA A 210 -11.42 -9.60 14.09
N ARG A 211 -12.25 -8.86 14.85
CA ARG A 211 -12.05 -7.41 15.06
C ARG A 211 -10.72 -7.12 15.76
N VAL A 212 -10.37 -7.89 16.79
CA VAL A 212 -9.07 -7.74 17.48
C VAL A 212 -7.91 -7.98 16.51
N GLY A 213 -7.99 -9.03 15.68
CA GLY A 213 -6.96 -9.35 14.69
C GLY A 213 -6.75 -8.22 13.68
N LYS A 214 -7.84 -7.65 13.16
CA LYS A 214 -7.79 -6.52 12.21
C LYS A 214 -7.16 -5.27 12.82
N VAL A 215 -7.60 -4.88 14.02
CA VAL A 215 -7.06 -3.68 14.71
C VAL A 215 -5.58 -3.85 15.04
N LEU A 216 -5.18 -5.05 15.48
CA LEU A 216 -3.77 -5.34 15.74
C LEU A 216 -2.95 -5.27 14.46
N ARG A 217 -3.43 -5.82 13.35
CA ARG A 217 -2.75 -5.73 12.05
C ARG A 217 -2.48 -4.29 11.64
N GLU A 218 -3.51 -3.45 11.63
CA GLU A 218 -3.37 -2.03 11.27
C GLU A 218 -2.39 -1.29 12.19
N LYS A 219 -2.46 -1.54 13.51
CA LYS A 219 -1.52 -0.97 14.48
C LYS A 219 -0.09 -1.46 14.27
N PHE A 220 0.10 -2.75 14.01
CA PHE A 220 1.42 -3.33 13.78
C PHE A 220 2.02 -2.89 12.46
N GLU A 221 1.23 -2.73 11.39
CA GLU A 221 1.69 -2.17 10.11
C GLU A 221 2.13 -0.72 10.28
N LYS A 222 1.34 0.11 10.98
CA LYS A 222 1.74 1.48 11.30
C LYS A 222 2.99 1.54 12.17
N ARG A 223 3.08 0.68 13.18
CA ARG A 223 4.26 0.62 14.05
C ARG A 223 5.46 -0.02 13.34
N LYS A 224 5.24 -0.84 12.31
CA LYS A 224 6.27 -1.35 11.39
C LYS A 224 6.99 -0.16 10.74
N GLU A 225 6.21 0.78 10.20
CA GLU A 225 6.75 2.01 9.62
C GLU A 225 7.55 2.84 10.63
N GLU A 226 7.23 2.76 11.93
CA GLU A 226 7.94 3.46 13.02
C GLU A 226 9.14 2.68 13.62
N ILE A 227 9.11 1.34 13.67
CA ILE A 227 10.11 0.47 14.34
C ILE A 227 11.22 0.03 13.39
N TYR A 228 10.96 -0.08 12.08
CA TYR A 228 12.06 -0.16 11.13
C TYR A 228 12.70 1.22 11.02
N ALA A 229 13.50 1.56 12.04
CA ALA A 229 14.61 2.48 11.85
C ALA A 229 15.41 1.94 10.66
N VAL A 230 15.28 2.66 9.55
CA VAL A 230 15.90 2.43 8.25
C VAL A 230 17.34 1.94 8.46
N THR A 231 17.53 0.61 8.40
CA THR A 231 18.83 -0.05 8.55
C THR A 231 19.40 -0.20 7.14
N GLY A 232 19.82 0.91 6.55
CA GLY A 232 20.25 1.00 5.15
C GLY A 232 19.60 2.14 4.40
N GLY A 233 19.57 2.08 3.07
CA GLY A 233 19.00 3.14 2.24
C GLY A 233 20.01 4.23 1.86
N ALA A 234 19.51 5.26 1.17
CA ALA A 234 20.35 6.26 0.53
C ALA A 234 21.29 6.98 1.52
N GLU A 235 20.87 7.14 2.78
CA GLU A 235 21.64 7.82 3.82
C GLU A 235 22.78 6.97 4.38
N THR A 236 22.53 5.69 4.66
CA THR A 236 23.61 4.77 5.06
C THR A 236 24.59 4.56 3.91
N LEU A 237 24.11 4.43 2.67
CA LEU A 237 24.97 4.30 1.51
C LEU A 237 25.79 5.56 1.26
N ALA A 238 25.19 6.75 1.38
CA ALA A 238 25.93 8.01 1.30
C ALA A 238 27.00 8.10 2.40
N GLY A 239 26.68 7.70 3.63
CA GLY A 239 27.67 7.61 4.72
C GLY A 239 28.84 6.66 4.41
N ILE A 240 28.58 5.51 3.76
CA ILE A 240 29.65 4.58 3.33
C ILE A 240 30.49 5.19 2.20
N LEU A 241 29.84 5.76 1.18
CA LEU A 241 30.50 6.40 0.05
C LEU A 241 31.36 7.60 0.49
N ASN A 242 30.91 8.34 1.51
CA ASN A 242 31.67 9.44 2.11
C ASN A 242 32.99 9.01 2.75
N HIS A 243 33.14 7.73 3.11
CA HIS A 243 34.37 7.18 3.69
C HIS A 243 35.15 6.29 2.72
N MET A 244 34.72 6.23 1.46
CA MET A 244 35.32 5.40 0.42
C MET A 244 36.37 6.18 -0.38
N ASP A 245 37.28 5.46 -1.02
CA ASP A 245 38.19 6.03 -2.01
C ASP A 245 37.42 6.63 -3.19
N ARG A 246 37.81 7.83 -3.63
CA ARG A 246 37.13 8.59 -4.70
C ARG A 246 36.99 7.81 -6.00
N GLY A 247 37.99 7.02 -6.40
CA GLY A 247 37.93 6.24 -7.63
C GLY A 247 36.90 5.11 -7.57
N LEU A 248 36.77 4.47 -6.41
CA LEU A 248 35.77 3.43 -6.18
C LEU A 248 34.36 4.01 -6.01
N GLU A 249 34.25 5.18 -5.36
CA GLU A 249 33.01 5.96 -5.25
C GLU A 249 32.46 6.33 -6.63
N GLU A 250 33.26 6.95 -7.49
CA GLU A 250 32.84 7.35 -8.85
C GLU A 250 32.39 6.15 -9.68
N THR A 251 33.09 5.02 -9.56
CA THR A 251 32.72 3.76 -10.23
C THR A 251 31.36 3.26 -9.76
N LEU A 252 31.15 3.19 -8.43
CA LEU A 252 29.89 2.72 -7.86
C LEU A 252 28.72 3.66 -8.16
N LEU A 253 28.93 4.98 -8.15
CA LEU A 253 27.89 5.95 -8.50
C LEU A 253 27.50 5.84 -9.98
N THR A 254 28.45 5.54 -10.86
CA THR A 254 28.18 5.32 -12.29
C THR A 254 27.38 4.03 -12.51
N GLU A 255 27.79 2.93 -11.88
CA GLU A 255 27.03 1.67 -11.96
C GLU A 255 25.64 1.77 -11.33
N LEU A 256 25.50 2.56 -10.26
CA LEU A 256 24.22 2.82 -9.60
C LEU A 256 23.31 3.68 -10.48
N GLN A 257 23.86 4.68 -11.17
CA GLN A 257 23.14 5.52 -12.14
C GLN A 257 22.52 4.70 -13.27
N ASP A 258 23.24 3.68 -13.76
CA ASP A 258 22.78 2.81 -14.84
C ASP A 258 21.69 1.83 -14.40
N LYS A 259 21.72 1.38 -13.14
CA LYS A 259 20.75 0.43 -12.59
C LYS A 259 19.50 1.07 -12.02
N ASP A 260 19.66 2.17 -11.28
CA ASP A 260 18.58 2.86 -10.56
C ASP A 260 18.87 4.37 -10.45
N PRO A 261 18.41 5.17 -11.45
CA PRO A 261 18.59 6.61 -11.47
C PRO A 261 17.96 7.35 -10.28
N ASP A 262 16.83 6.85 -9.79
CA ASP A 262 16.07 7.49 -8.71
C ASP A 262 16.77 7.27 -7.35
N LEU A 263 17.28 6.06 -7.11
CA LEU A 263 18.10 5.78 -5.92
C LEU A 263 19.42 6.57 -5.95
N MET A 264 20.06 6.64 -7.11
CA MET A 264 21.28 7.43 -7.30
C MET A 264 21.05 8.90 -6.91
N GLN A 265 19.94 9.50 -7.36
CA GLN A 265 19.62 10.89 -7.04
C GLN A 265 19.45 11.08 -5.53
N ASN A 266 18.76 10.15 -4.86
CA ASN A 266 18.58 10.15 -3.41
C ASN A 266 19.91 10.00 -2.64
N VAL A 267 20.85 9.22 -3.16
CA VAL A 267 22.19 9.04 -2.57
C VAL A 267 23.03 10.30 -2.74
N ARG A 268 23.06 10.89 -3.95
CA ARG A 268 23.78 12.15 -4.21
C ARG A 268 23.34 13.29 -3.31
N GLU A 269 22.04 13.38 -3.02
CA GLU A 269 21.50 14.38 -2.11
C GLU A 269 22.06 14.29 -0.68
N ARG A 270 22.56 13.11 -0.30
CA ARG A 270 23.03 12.79 1.04
C ARG A 270 24.56 12.66 1.14
N LEU A 271 25.28 12.74 0.01
CA LEU A 271 26.75 12.69 0.00
C LEU A 271 27.35 13.94 0.65
N TYR A 272 26.83 15.13 0.34
CA TYR A 272 27.39 16.37 0.86
C TYR A 272 26.63 16.87 2.07
N THR A 273 27.32 17.00 3.21
CA THR A 273 26.73 17.56 4.43
C THR A 273 27.00 19.05 4.53
N PHE A 274 26.13 19.79 5.23
CA PHE A 274 26.32 21.24 5.41
C PHE A 274 27.61 21.58 6.16
N GLU A 275 28.10 20.67 7.01
CA GLU A 275 29.33 20.85 7.78
C GLU A 275 30.59 20.73 6.92
N GLU A 276 30.57 19.92 5.85
CA GLU A 276 31.70 19.80 4.91
C GLU A 276 32.03 21.11 4.18
N LEU A 277 31.11 22.07 4.16
CA LEU A 277 31.39 23.41 3.65
C LEU A 277 32.48 24.13 4.47
N LEU A 278 32.80 23.69 5.70
CA LEU A 278 33.95 24.17 6.47
C LEU A 278 35.30 23.88 5.78
N ASN A 279 35.35 22.83 4.97
CA ASN A 279 36.58 22.40 4.30
C ASN A 279 36.88 23.22 3.03
N LEU A 280 35.95 24.09 2.62
CA LEU A 280 36.16 24.97 1.47
C LEU A 280 37.24 26.01 1.77
N HIS A 281 38.14 26.22 0.83
CA HIS A 281 39.11 27.29 0.96
C HIS A 281 38.39 28.66 0.93
N PRO A 282 38.86 29.71 1.64
CA PRO A 282 38.17 31.02 1.67
C PRO A 282 37.89 31.66 0.29
N LYS A 283 38.65 31.29 -0.73
CA LYS A 283 38.38 31.70 -2.13
C LYS A 283 37.18 30.96 -2.73
N GLU A 284 37.06 29.67 -2.47
CA GLU A 284 35.96 28.82 -2.94
C GLU A 284 34.66 29.14 -2.20
N MET A 285 34.74 29.37 -0.88
CA MET A 285 33.60 29.83 -0.10
C MET A 285 33.08 31.17 -0.62
N ARG A 286 33.96 32.13 -0.95
CA ARG A 286 33.55 33.39 -1.60
C ARG A 286 32.83 33.16 -2.93
N LEU A 287 33.33 32.26 -3.76
CA LEU A 287 32.71 31.92 -5.04
C LEU A 287 31.32 31.30 -4.81
N LEU A 288 31.19 30.36 -3.87
CA LEU A 288 29.92 29.76 -3.50
C LEU A 288 28.92 30.83 -3.04
N LEU A 289 29.30 31.66 -2.09
CA LEU A 289 28.42 32.70 -1.55
C LEU A 289 28.06 33.74 -2.60
N SER A 290 28.94 34.04 -3.55
CA SER A 290 28.62 34.94 -4.67
C SER A 290 27.54 34.39 -5.61
N ARG A 291 27.28 33.07 -5.58
CA ARG A 291 26.25 32.40 -6.39
C ARG A 291 24.95 32.16 -5.62
N VAL A 292 25.00 32.27 -4.29
CA VAL A 292 23.81 32.23 -3.43
C VAL A 292 23.22 33.63 -3.43
N ASP A 293 22.18 33.86 -4.23
CA ASP A 293 21.60 35.21 -4.42
C ASP A 293 20.55 35.59 -3.35
N ASP A 294 20.19 34.66 -2.46
CA ASP A 294 19.12 34.82 -1.47
C ASP A 294 19.71 34.87 -0.05
N ASP A 295 19.79 36.08 0.50
CA ASP A 295 20.32 36.33 1.85
C ASP A 295 19.37 35.83 2.95
N MET A 296 18.07 35.70 2.67
CA MET A 296 17.10 35.11 3.59
C MET A 296 17.33 33.60 3.71
N MET A 297 17.62 32.91 2.61
CA MET A 297 18.03 31.50 2.64
C MET A 297 19.37 31.33 3.35
N LEU A 298 20.33 32.22 3.13
CA LEU A 298 21.61 32.19 3.82
C LEU A 298 21.45 32.36 5.34
N ALA A 299 20.64 33.33 5.77
CA ALA A 299 20.29 33.54 7.17
C ALA A 299 19.59 32.32 7.79
N SER A 300 18.62 31.72 7.08
CA SER A 300 17.96 30.47 7.51
C SER A 300 18.95 29.33 7.74
N ALA A 301 19.88 29.12 6.81
CA ALA A 301 20.80 27.99 6.84
C ALA A 301 21.79 28.07 8.02
N LEU A 302 22.20 29.30 8.38
CA LEU A 302 23.11 29.58 9.49
C LEU A 302 22.44 29.57 10.87
N ARG A 303 21.11 29.52 10.93
CA ARG A 303 20.37 29.42 12.19
C ARG A 303 20.70 28.10 12.89
N GLY A 304 21.13 28.18 14.15
CA GLY A 304 21.54 27.02 14.94
C GLY A 304 22.84 26.35 14.47
N ALA A 305 23.58 26.95 13.53
CA ALA A 305 24.91 26.46 13.16
C ALA A 305 25.94 26.77 14.26
N GLY A 306 26.99 25.95 14.37
CA GLY A 306 28.10 26.19 15.31
C GLY A 306 28.82 27.51 15.04
N GLU A 307 29.56 28.01 16.04
CA GLU A 307 30.32 29.27 15.89
C GLU A 307 31.36 29.20 14.77
N GLU A 308 32.01 28.05 14.60
CA GLU A 308 32.99 27.83 13.55
C GLU A 308 32.38 27.97 12.16
N MET A 309 31.24 27.31 11.92
CA MET A 309 30.48 27.42 10.67
C MET A 309 30.12 28.87 10.38
N ARG A 310 29.53 29.56 11.36
CA ARG A 310 29.12 30.96 11.21
C ARG A 310 30.33 31.83 10.85
N ARG A 311 31.44 31.71 11.57
CA ARG A 311 32.67 32.46 11.27
C ARG A 311 33.17 32.18 9.86
N HIS A 312 33.20 30.93 9.43
CA HIS A 312 33.70 30.56 8.10
C HIS A 312 32.86 31.20 6.98
N PHE A 313 31.53 31.18 7.10
CA PHE A 313 30.63 31.88 6.18
C PHE A 313 30.80 33.40 6.21
N PHE A 314 30.77 34.02 7.39
CA PHE A 314 30.86 35.49 7.52
C PHE A 314 32.20 36.04 7.06
N ASN A 315 33.30 35.32 7.27
CA ASN A 315 34.63 35.71 6.78
C ASN A 315 34.73 35.71 5.24
N ALA A 316 33.85 34.98 4.56
CA ALA A 316 33.77 34.94 3.11
C ALA A 316 32.74 35.93 2.53
N LEU A 317 31.94 36.61 3.35
CA LEU A 317 31.03 37.66 2.90
C LEU A 317 31.72 39.03 2.86
N SER A 318 31.17 39.97 2.08
CA SER A 318 31.54 41.38 2.21
C SER A 318 30.97 41.94 3.52
N GLN A 319 31.58 43.00 4.07
CA GLN A 319 31.15 43.59 5.33
C GLN A 319 29.67 44.00 5.33
N ASN A 320 29.20 44.61 4.24
CA ASN A 320 27.80 45.02 4.12
C ASN A 320 26.87 43.81 4.10
N ARG A 321 27.16 42.82 3.25
CA ARG A 321 26.33 41.62 3.12
C ARG A 321 26.33 40.77 4.40
N ALA A 322 27.45 40.72 5.10
CA ALA A 322 27.53 40.07 6.40
C ALA A 322 26.61 40.75 7.43
N ALA A 323 26.56 42.09 7.45
CA ALA A 323 25.65 42.84 8.31
C ALA A 323 24.19 42.57 7.94
N ASP A 324 23.84 42.62 6.65
CA ASP A 324 22.47 42.35 6.18
C ASP A 324 21.99 40.94 6.59
N VAL A 325 22.86 39.92 6.45
CA VAL A 325 22.56 38.54 6.85
C VAL A 325 22.45 38.40 8.38
N MET A 326 23.26 39.12 9.16
CA MET A 326 23.14 39.13 10.63
C MET A 326 21.82 39.77 11.07
N ASP A 327 21.46 40.92 10.50
CA ASP A 327 20.20 41.60 10.77
C ASP A 327 19.01 40.69 10.42
N GLU A 328 19.09 39.95 9.30
CA GLU A 328 18.05 38.98 8.92
C GLU A 328 17.96 37.80 9.91
N ILE A 329 19.08 37.33 10.47
CA ILE A 329 19.06 36.28 11.51
C ILE A 329 18.35 36.78 12.78
N ASP A 330 18.65 38.01 13.21
CA ASP A 330 18.17 38.61 14.46
C ASP A 330 16.70 39.05 14.38
N ASN A 331 16.31 39.65 13.26
CA ASN A 331 14.93 40.12 13.04
C ASN A 331 13.96 38.99 12.81
N ARG A 332 14.45 37.81 12.41
CA ARG A 332 13.61 36.68 12.10
C ARG A 332 13.23 35.93 13.38
N GLY A 333 11.93 35.76 13.57
CA GLY A 333 11.36 34.99 14.67
C GLY A 333 11.73 33.50 14.65
N PRO A 334 11.11 32.67 15.51
CA PRO A 334 11.34 31.23 15.51
C PRO A 334 11.06 30.63 14.13
N ILE A 335 12.05 29.93 13.57
CA ILE A 335 11.91 29.21 12.29
C ILE A 335 11.88 27.71 12.53
N SER A 336 11.16 26.98 11.66
CA SER A 336 11.07 25.54 11.77
C SER A 336 12.37 24.83 11.34
N VAL A 337 12.65 23.65 11.92
CA VAL A 337 13.79 22.81 11.49
C VAL A 337 13.69 22.46 10.00
N ARG A 338 12.46 22.33 9.49
CA ARG A 338 12.20 22.08 8.07
C ARG A 338 12.71 23.23 7.18
N GLU A 339 12.41 24.48 7.52
CA GLU A 339 12.89 25.65 6.79
C GLU A 339 14.42 25.76 6.82
N ILE A 340 15.05 25.43 7.95
CA ILE A 340 16.51 25.38 8.06
C ILE A 340 17.07 24.34 7.07
N ASN A 341 16.48 23.16 7.03
CA ASN A 341 16.92 22.08 6.15
C ASN A 341 16.70 22.41 4.66
N GLU A 342 15.60 23.07 4.30
CA GLU A 342 15.33 23.54 2.94
C GLU A 342 16.39 24.57 2.50
N ALA A 343 16.72 25.51 3.37
CA ALA A 343 17.76 26.52 3.11
C ALA A 343 19.17 25.91 2.99
N ARG A 344 19.53 24.97 3.87
CA ARG A 344 20.81 24.24 3.77
C ARG A 344 20.88 23.42 2.49
N SER A 345 19.80 22.76 2.12
CA SER A 345 19.72 21.98 0.88
C SER A 345 19.88 22.86 -0.36
N TYR A 346 19.30 24.06 -0.36
CA TYR A 346 19.49 25.04 -1.42
C TYR A 346 20.97 25.40 -1.61
N ILE A 347 21.67 25.75 -0.52
CA ILE A 347 23.10 26.10 -0.58
C ILE A 347 23.95 24.90 -1.04
N LEU A 348 23.68 23.70 -0.52
CA LEU A 348 24.37 22.48 -0.92
C LEU A 348 24.16 22.15 -2.41
N ASN A 349 22.98 22.41 -2.96
CA ASN A 349 22.71 22.24 -4.39
C ASN A 349 23.52 23.22 -5.26
N VAL A 350 23.72 24.46 -4.79
CA VAL A 350 24.58 25.44 -5.48
C VAL A 350 26.04 24.98 -5.42
N ALA A 351 26.51 24.54 -4.25
CA ALA A 351 27.86 24.03 -4.05
C ALA A 351 28.14 22.82 -4.96
N ARG A 352 27.22 21.86 -5.03
CA ARG A 352 27.32 20.68 -5.91
C ARG A 352 27.50 21.05 -7.38
N ARG A 353 26.66 21.94 -7.91
CA ARG A 353 26.81 22.39 -9.31
C ARG A 353 28.17 23.03 -9.56
N MET A 354 28.69 23.77 -8.57
CA MET A 354 30.01 24.39 -8.69
C MET A 354 31.16 23.38 -8.59
N ASP A 355 31.01 22.31 -7.81
CA ASP A 355 31.96 21.19 -7.69
C ASP A 355 32.00 20.37 -8.99
N GLU A 356 30.82 20.05 -9.56
CA GLU A 356 30.68 19.37 -10.86
C GLU A 356 31.32 20.17 -12.01
N GLU A 357 31.22 21.50 -11.96
CA GLU A 357 31.86 22.41 -12.91
C GLU A 357 33.37 22.61 -12.64
N GLY A 358 33.91 22.04 -11.56
CA GLY A 358 35.31 22.18 -11.15
C GLY A 358 35.68 23.58 -10.64
N ARG A 359 34.69 24.39 -10.23
CA ARG A 359 34.89 25.78 -9.73
C ARG A 359 35.21 25.84 -8.24
N ILE A 360 34.75 24.86 -7.48
CA ILE A 360 35.11 24.64 -6.08
C ILE A 360 35.47 23.16 -5.91
N ILE A 361 36.19 22.81 -4.85
CA ILE A 361 36.47 21.43 -4.48
C ILE A 361 35.99 21.21 -3.05
N ILE A 362 34.89 20.48 -2.88
CA ILE A 362 34.40 20.12 -1.54
C ILE A 362 35.23 18.94 -1.04
N LYS A 363 36.26 19.22 -0.23
CA LYS A 363 37.11 18.18 0.35
C LYS A 363 36.36 17.43 1.46
N LYS A 364 36.40 16.10 1.39
CA LYS A 364 36.00 15.22 2.50
C LYS A 364 37.15 15.15 3.51
N GLU A 365 36.87 14.98 4.81
CA GLU A 365 37.85 15.01 5.92
C GLU A 365 39.08 14.08 5.77
N LYS A 366 39.11 13.18 4.76
CA LYS A 366 40.22 12.25 4.51
C LYS A 366 41.08 12.54 3.27
N ASP A 367 40.78 13.58 2.49
CA ASP A 367 41.58 13.95 1.32
C ASP A 367 42.73 14.93 1.66
N ASP A 368 43.47 14.64 2.73
CA ASP A 368 44.80 15.22 2.94
C ASP A 368 45.79 14.51 2.01
N TYR A 369 45.88 14.97 0.75
CA TYR A 369 46.99 14.59 -0.12
C TYR A 369 48.24 15.42 0.21
N ILE A 370 49.36 14.71 0.34
CA ILE A 370 50.75 15.21 0.43
C ILE A 370 51.10 16.05 -0.81
#